data_AF-A0A845UH59-F1
#
_entry.id   AF-A0A845UH59-F1
#
_cell.length_a   1.000
_cell.length_b   1.000
_cell.length_c   1.000
_cell.angle_alpha   90.00
_cell.angle_beta   90.00
_cell.angle_gamma   90.00
#
_symmetry.space_group_name_H-M   'P 1'
#
loop_
_entity.id
_entity.type
_entity.pdbx_description
1 polymer ?
#
loop_
_entity_poly.entity_id
_entity_poly.type
_entity_poly.pdbx_seq_one_letter_code
_entity_poly.pdbx_strand_id
1 'polypeptide(L)' 'MHIREEKEQSVEVVLSAHEATRIADNILKNRAVAGPGAVALAELLQKEGFTAARPQVSDRYEWKTPDDMEQNA' A
#
# COMPACT_ATOMS: atom_id res chain seq x y z
N MET A 1 -3.73 -23.79 40.96
CA MET A 1 -3.66 -22.71 39.95
C MET A 1 -3.35 -23.38 38.61
N HIS A 2 -4.33 -23.56 37.73
CA HIS A 2 -4.11 -24.12 36.40
C HIS A 2 -3.98 -22.95 35.43
N ILE A 3 -2.74 -22.61 35.06
CA ILE A 3 -2.47 -21.63 34.02
C ILE A 3 -2.81 -22.33 32.71
N ARG A 4 -3.94 -21.98 32.10
CA ARG A 4 -4.28 -22.40 30.74
C ARG A 4 -3.36 -21.62 29.82
N GLU A 5 -2.32 -22.26 29.32
CA GLU A 5 -1.54 -21.72 28.21
C GLU A 5 -2.43 -21.73 26.97
N GLU A 6 -2.96 -20.56 26.60
CA GLU A 6 -3.60 -20.36 25.30
C GLU A 6 -2.52 -20.55 24.24
N LYS A 7 -2.53 -21.71 23.59
CA LYS A 7 -1.64 -21.97 22.45
C LYS A 7 -1.99 -20.98 21.34
N GLU A 8 -1.10 -20.05 21.04
CA GLU A 8 -1.18 -19.20 19.86
C GLU A 8 -1.39 -20.08 18.62
N GLN A 9 -2.54 -19.93 17.97
CA GLN A 9 -2.80 -20.55 16.68
C GLN A 9 -2.22 -19.64 15.60
N SER A 10 -0.98 -19.93 15.19
CA SER A 10 -0.37 -19.29 14.03
C SER A 10 -0.63 -20.10 12.76
N VAL A 11 -0.89 -19.40 11.66
CA VAL A 11 -1.00 -19.98 10.32
C VAL A 11 0.01 -19.26 9.44
N GLU A 12 0.88 -20.02 8.79
CA GLU A 12 1.84 -19.48 7.82
C GLU A 12 1.17 -19.43 6.44
N VAL A 13 1.25 -18.27 5.78
CA VAL A 13 0.72 -18.07 4.43
C VAL A 13 1.83 -17.49 3.57
N VAL A 14 2.21 -18.22 2.52
CA VAL A 14 3.17 -17.75 1.52
C VAL A 14 2.40 -16.98 0.46
N LEU A 15 2.71 -15.69 0.31
CA LEU A 15 2.08 -14.78 -0.65
C LEU A 15 3.14 -14.29 -1.64
N SER A 16 2.74 -14.09 -2.89
CA SER A 16 3.54 -13.29 -3.80
C SER A 16 3.55 -11.82 -3.36
N ALA A 17 4.57 -11.06 -3.78
CA ALA A 17 4.64 -9.63 -3.52
C ALA A 17 3.41 -8.87 -4.04
N HIS A 18 2.85 -9.30 -5.18
CA HIS A 18 1.65 -8.70 -5.74
C HIS A 18 0.40 -8.96 -4.89
N GLU A 19 0.24 -10.18 -4.36
CA GLU A 19 -0.86 -10.53 -3.47
C GLU A 19 -0.78 -9.79 -2.14
N ALA A 20 0.42 -9.71 -1.55
CA ALA A 20 0.66 -8.95 -0.32
C ALA A 20 0.27 -7.48 -0.49
N THR A 21 0.66 -6.86 -1.61
CA THR A 21 0.26 -5.50 -1.96
C THR A 21 -1.25 -5.35 -2.10
N ARG A 22 -1.93 -6.26 -2.82
CA ARG A 22 -3.39 -6.20 -3.00
C ARG A 22 -4.15 -6.36 -1.69
N ILE A 23 -3.69 -7.26 -0.82
CA ILE A 23 -4.30 -7.48 0.50
C ILE A 23 -4.13 -6.24 1.38
N ALA A 24 -2.91 -5.69 1.45
CA ALA A 24 -2.64 -4.48 2.21
C ALA A 24 -3.52 -3.30 1.73
N ASP A 25 -3.60 -3.10 0.42
CA ASP A 25 -4.44 -2.04 -0.16
C ASP A 25 -5.95 -2.25 0.14
N ASN A 26 -6.43 -3.49 0.07
CA ASN A 26 -7.82 -3.80 0.40
C ASN A 26 -8.13 -3.52 1.88
N ILE A 27 -7.25 -3.96 2.80
CA ILE A 27 -7.39 -3.68 4.24
C ILE A 27 -7.45 -2.18 4.50
N LEU A 28 -6.56 -1.40 3.87
CA LEU A 28 -6.48 0.05 4.09
C LEU A 28 -7.62 0.84 3.43
N LYS A 29 -8.27 0.27 2.41
CA LYS A 29 -9.54 0.79 1.87
C LYS A 29 -10.72 0.47 2.78
N ASN A 30 -10.67 -0.64 3.50
CA ASN A 30 -11.75 -1.15 4.36
C ASN A 30 -11.41 -1.10 5.86
N ARG A 31 -10.68 -0.07 6.31
CA ARG A 31 -10.17 0.04 7.70
C ARG A 31 -11.25 -0.11 8.77
N ALA A 32 -12.46 0.39 8.49
CA ALA A 32 -13.60 0.30 9.40
C ALA A 32 -14.03 -1.15 9.70
N VAL A 33 -13.77 -2.09 8.78
CA VAL A 33 -14.17 -3.50 8.89
C VAL A 33 -12.98 -4.39 9.29
N ALA A 34 -11.77 -4.06 8.86
CA ALA A 34 -10.60 -4.92 9.03
C ALA A 34 -10.05 -4.99 10.47
N GLY A 35 -10.39 -4.01 11.32
CA GLY A 35 -9.91 -3.94 12.70
C GLY A 35 -8.45 -3.49 12.82
N PRO A 36 -8.00 -3.12 14.03
CA PRO A 36 -6.73 -2.42 14.23
C PRO A 36 -5.48 -3.26 13.88
N GLY A 37 -5.50 -4.55 14.18
CA GLY A 37 -4.36 -5.44 13.90
C GLY A 37 -4.11 -5.65 12.41
N ALA A 38 -5.17 -5.84 11.62
CA ALA A 38 -5.05 -5.95 10.17
C ALA A 38 -4.54 -4.65 9.55
N VAL A 39 -5.03 -3.50 10.04
CA VAL A 39 -4.56 -2.18 9.58
C VAL A 39 -3.07 -2.00 9.88
N ALA A 40 -2.62 -2.35 11.08
CA ALA A 40 -1.19 -2.29 11.43
C ALA A 40 -0.32 -3.17 10.53
N LEU A 41 -0.79 -4.38 10.21
CA LEU A 41 -0.12 -5.28 9.26
C LEU A 41 -0.03 -4.66 7.86
N ALA A 42 -1.12 -4.10 7.35
CA ALA A 42 -1.14 -3.49 6.03
C ALA A 42 -0.24 -2.25 5.94
N GLU A 43 -0.16 -1.44 7.00
CA GLU A 43 0.77 -0.31 7.08
C GLU A 43 2.24 -0.77 7.15
N LEU A 44 2.53 -1.86 7.85
CA LEU A 44 3.87 -2.48 7.86
C LEU A 44 4.26 -2.94 6.45
N LEU A 45 3.37 -3.66 5.75
CA LEU A 45 3.62 -4.13 4.38
C LEU A 45 3.94 -2.96 3.42
N GLN A 46 3.25 -1.82 3.54
CA GLN A 46 3.58 -0.65 2.73
C GLN A 46 4.96 -0.07 3.05
N LYS A 47 5.38 -0.06 4.33
CA LYS A 47 6.72 0.43 4.72
C LYS A 47 7.83 -0.47 4.18
N GLU A 48 7.60 -1.77 4.13
CA GLU A 48 8.52 -2.76 3.56
C GLU A 48 8.55 -2.75 2.02
N GLY A 49 7.78 -1.86 1.37
CA GLY A 49 7.80 -1.66 -0.08
C GLY A 49 6.73 -2.43 -0.85
N PHE A 50 5.84 -3.18 -0.18
CA PHE A 50 4.67 -3.82 -0.78
C PHE A 50 3.54 -2.80 -1.03
N THR A 51 3.84 -1.80 -1.84
CA THR A 51 2.93 -0.71 -2.19
C THR A 51 2.35 -0.92 -3.58
N ALA A 52 1.09 -0.54 -3.77
CA ALA A 52 0.52 -0.49 -5.11
C ALA A 52 1.31 0.56 -5.87
N ALA A 53 1.87 0.18 -7.04
CA ALA A 53 2.54 1.14 -7.91
C ALA A 53 1.59 2.33 -8.10
N ARG A 54 2.03 3.52 -7.64
CA ARG A 54 1.30 4.75 -7.95
C ARG A 54 1.08 4.74 -9.46
N PRO A 55 -0.15 4.97 -9.97
CA PRO A 55 -0.28 5.30 -11.38
C PRO A 55 0.67 6.46 -11.59
N GLN A 56 1.70 6.24 -12.42
CA GLN A 56 2.55 7.32 -12.86
C GLN A 56 1.59 8.30 -13.50
N VAL A 57 1.32 9.41 -12.80
CA VAL A 57 0.85 10.61 -13.46
C VAL A 57 1.95 10.84 -14.47
N SER A 58 1.64 10.56 -15.73
CA SER A 58 2.49 10.91 -16.83
C SER A 58 2.61 12.42 -16.73
N ASP A 59 3.61 12.91 -16.01
CA ASP A 59 4.15 14.25 -16.19
C ASP A 59 4.76 14.23 -17.58
N ARG A 60 3.86 14.27 -18.57
CA ARG A 60 4.16 14.51 -19.95
C ARG A 60 4.56 15.98 -19.92
N TYR A 61 5.83 16.23 -19.63
CA TYR A 61 6.45 17.52 -19.85
C TYR A 61 6.25 17.84 -21.33
N GLU A 62 5.19 18.60 -21.62
CA GLU A 62 5.03 19.24 -22.91
C GLU A 62 6.27 20.10 -23.10
N TRP A 63 7.07 19.75 -24.09
CA TRP A 63 8.18 20.60 -24.52
C TRP A 63 7.55 21.92 -24.98
N LYS A 64 7.71 22.98 -24.17
CA LYS A 64 7.40 24.33 -24.62
C LYS A 64 8.30 24.64 -25.81
N THR A 65 7.69 24.93 -26.96
CA THR A 65 8.46 25.43 -28.09
C THR A 65 8.92 26.86 -27.78
N PRO A 66 10.02 27.34 -28.38
CA PRO A 66 10.48 28.72 -28.19
C PRO A 66 9.38 29.77 -28.44
N ASP A 67 8.39 29.46 -29.30
CA ASP A 67 7.22 30.32 -29.57
C ASP A 67 6.32 30.55 -28.33
N ASP A 68 6.32 29.65 -27.35
CA ASP A 68 5.53 29.80 -26.12
C ASP A 68 6.12 30.82 -25.13
N MET A 69 7.38 31.25 -25.36
CA MET A 69 8.04 32.26 -24.53
C MET A 69 7.70 33.69 -24.94
N GLU A 70 7.19 33.91 -26.17
CA GLU A 70 6.89 35.25 -26.68
C GLU A 70 5.52 35.80 -26.26
N GLN A 71 4.66 34.98 -25.63
CA GLN A 71 3.31 35.39 -25.19
C GLN A 71 3.25 35.93 -23.75
N ASN A 72 4.39 36.08 -23.07
CA ASN A 72 4.50 36.61 -21.70
C ASN A 72 5.39 37.87 -21.63
N ALA A 73 5.38 38.69 -22.69
CA ALA A 73 6.02 40.00 -22.72
C ALA A 73 4.96 41.12 -22.74
#